data_AF-A0A357G9K1-F1
#
_entry.id   AF-A0A357G9K1-F1
#
_cell.length_a   1.000
_cell.length_b   1.000
_cell.length_c   1.000
_cell.angle_alpha   90.00
_cell.angle_beta   90.00
_cell.angle_gamma   90.00
#
_symmetry.space_group_name_H-M   'P 1'
#
loop_
_entity.id
_entity.type
_entity.pdbx_description
1 polymer ?
#
loop_
_entity_poly.entity_id
_entity_poly.type
_entity_poly.pdbx_seq_one_letter_code
_entity_poly.pdbx_strand_id
1 'polypeptide(L)' 'MNRHFVDIIKQFIREKGLQDLSSDGWSRMRQAEKDINSGKINSSDAAIEEFLKERDFQIKVDRHGKEDLKKKLDRN' A
#
# COMPACT_ATOMS: atom_id res chain seq x y z
N MET A 1 -6.98 -8.49 11.93
CA MET A 1 -5.68 -9.08 11.55
C MET A 1 -5.51 -8.76 10.07
N ASN A 2 -4.75 -7.72 9.73
CA ASN A 2 -4.75 -7.13 8.39
C ASN A 2 -3.81 -7.92 7.46
N ARG A 3 -4.20 -9.16 7.14
CA ARG A 3 -3.37 -10.17 6.45
C ARG A 3 -3.21 -9.94 4.94
N HIS A 4 -3.69 -8.82 4.41
CA HIS A 4 -3.87 -8.63 2.97
C HIS A 4 -3.29 -7.32 2.44
N PHE A 5 -2.45 -6.61 3.19
CA PHE A 5 -1.92 -5.31 2.75
C PHE A 5 -1.19 -5.43 1.41
N VAL A 6 -0.26 -6.38 1.28
CA VAL A 6 0.51 -6.58 0.04
C VAL A 6 -0.40 -6.99 -1.12
N ASP A 7 -1.41 -7.81 -0.86
CA ASP A 7 -2.34 -8.28 -1.88
C ASP A 7 -3.29 -7.17 -2.36
N ILE A 8 -3.75 -6.30 -1.45
CA ILE A 8 -4.54 -5.12 -1.77
C ILE A 8 -3.73 -4.15 -2.62
N ILE A 9 -2.44 -3.96 -2.32
CA ILE A 9 -1.54 -3.16 -3.14
C ILE A 9 -1.37 -3.77 -4.54
N LYS A 10 -1.11 -5.07 -4.66
CA LYS A 10 -1.05 -5.76 -5.97
C LYS A 10 -2.33 -5.56 -6.78
N GLN A 11 -3.48 -5.72 -6.14
CA GLN A 11 -4.77 -5.54 -6.79
C GLN A 11 -4.96 -4.09 -7.25
N PHE A 12 -4.63 -3.11 -6.40
CA PHE A 12 -4.73 -1.70 -6.73
C PHE A 12 -3.86 -1.31 -7.93
N ILE A 13 -2.61 -1.81 -7.99
CA ILE A 13 -1.70 -1.59 -9.13
C ILE A 13 -2.33 -2.10 -10.42
N ARG A 14 -2.89 -3.32 -10.40
CA ARG A 14 -3.57 -3.92 -11.56
C ARG A 14 -4.81 -3.14 -11.99
N GLU A 15 -5.67 -2.77 -11.03
CA GLU A 15 -6.92 -2.05 -11.31
C GLU A 15 -6.69 -0.66 -11.91
N LYS A 16 -5.63 0.03 -11.47
CA LYS A 16 -5.30 1.39 -11.93
C LYS A 16 -4.35 1.38 -13.14
N GLY A 17 -3.93 0.22 -13.63
CA GLY A 17 -2.97 0.10 -14.74
C GLY A 17 -1.62 0.74 -14.43
N LEU A 18 -1.22 0.74 -13.16
CA LEU A 18 0.03 1.35 -12.71
C LEU A 18 1.20 0.42 -13.04
N GLN A 19 2.37 1.03 -13.22
CA GLN A 19 3.61 0.29 -13.34
C GLN A 19 3.87 -0.47 -12.03
N ASP A 20 4.34 -1.71 -12.16
CA ASP A 20 4.64 -2.55 -10.99
C ASP A 20 5.75 -1.93 -10.13
N LEU A 21 5.75 -2.25 -8.84
CA LEU A 21 6.77 -1.79 -7.91
C LEU A 21 8.11 -2.44 -8.20
N SER A 22 9.19 -1.73 -7.89
CA SER A 22 10.53 -2.29 -7.87
C SER A 22 10.66 -3.39 -6.81
N SER A 23 11.71 -4.21 -6.90
CA SER A 23 12.03 -5.21 -5.88
C SER A 23 12.15 -4.61 -4.47
N ASP A 24 12.70 -3.39 -4.38
CA ASP A 24 12.83 -2.64 -3.13
C ASP A 24 11.47 -2.15 -2.64
N GLY A 25 10.62 -1.63 -3.53
CA GLY A 25 9.26 -1.23 -3.20
C GLY A 25 8.43 -2.39 -2.65
N TRP A 26 8.52 -3.58 -3.28
CA TRP A 26 7.88 -4.78 -2.77
C TRP A 26 8.42 -5.23 -1.41
N SER A 27 9.73 -5.07 -1.15
CA SER A 27 10.31 -5.34 0.15
C SER A 27 9.81 -4.38 1.22
N ARG A 28 9.66 -3.08 0.91
CA ARG A 28 9.04 -2.12 1.83
C ARG A 28 7.57 -2.46 2.11
N MET A 29 6.81 -2.88 1.10
CA MET A 29 5.40 -3.26 1.30
C MET A 29 5.25 -4.47 2.23
N ARG A 30 6.11 -5.48 2.05
CA ARG A 30 6.17 -6.64 2.96
C ARG A 30 6.60 -6.24 4.37
N GLN A 31 7.50 -5.27 4.50
CA GLN A 31 7.90 -4.76 5.81
C GLN A 31 6.75 -4.00 6.47
N ALA A 32 6.04 -3.15 5.73
CA ALA A 32 4.86 -2.44 6.21
C ALA A 32 3.77 -3.42 6.67
N GLU A 33 3.52 -4.48 5.90
CA GLU A 33 2.60 -5.55 6.29
C GLU A 33 3.02 -6.27 7.57
N LYS A 34 4.32 -6.55 7.75
CA LYS A 34 4.85 -7.09 9.01
C LYS A 34 4.69 -6.12 10.17
N ASP A 35 4.93 -4.83 9.95
CA ASP A 35 4.83 -3.78 10.96
C ASP A 35 3.36 -3.55 11.38
N ILE A 36 2.40 -3.67 10.45
CA ILE A 36 0.96 -3.70 10.75
C ILE A 36 0.60 -4.95 11.57
N ASN A 37 1.02 -6.14 11.11
CA ASN A 37 0.66 -7.40 11.77
C ASN A 37 1.32 -7.55 13.15
N SER A 38 2.45 -6.90 13.38
CA SER A 38 3.10 -6.81 14.70
C SER A 38 2.53 -5.72 15.61
N GLY A 39 1.56 -4.92 15.12
CA GLY A 39 0.97 -3.82 15.88
C GLY A 39 1.92 -2.64 16.12
N LYS A 40 3.05 -2.60 15.40
CA LYS A 40 3.99 -1.46 15.41
C LYS A 40 3.39 -0.26 14.67
N ILE A 41 2.56 -0.54 13.66
CA ILE A 41 1.77 0.45 12.95
C ILE A 41 0.29 0.19 13.25
N ASN A 42 -0.37 1.18 13.87
CA ASN A 42 -1.75 1.06 14.34
C ASN A 42 -2.79 1.37 13.25
N SER A 43 -2.39 1.90 12.09
CA SER A 43 -3.30 2.33 11.05
C SER A 43 -2.82 1.98 9.65
N SER A 44 -3.76 1.58 8.80
CA SER A 44 -3.57 1.41 7.36
C SER A 44 -2.95 2.65 6.70
N ASP A 45 -3.21 3.84 7.25
CA ASP A 45 -2.67 5.13 6.78
C ASP A 45 -1.13 5.17 6.75
N ALA A 46 -0.45 4.69 7.79
CA ALA A 46 1.01 4.74 7.81
C ALA A 46 1.65 3.74 6.82
N ALA A 47 1.00 2.60 6.56
CA ALA A 47 1.43 1.68 5.52
C ALA A 47 1.16 2.23 4.11
N ILE A 48 0.04 2.95 3.92
CA ILE A 48 -0.26 3.70 2.70
C ILE A 48 0.78 4.81 2.49
N GLU A 49 1.22 5.49 3.54
CA GLU A 49 2.28 6.48 3.42
C GLU A 49 3.62 5.88 3.00
N GLU A 50 4.00 4.71 3.53
CA GLU A 50 5.18 3.98 3.06
C GLU A 50 5.04 3.53 1.60
N PHE A 51 3.83 3.17 1.16
CA PHE A 51 3.53 2.90 -0.24
C PHE A 51 3.67 4.15 -1.13
N LEU A 52 3.13 5.29 -0.68
CA LEU A 52 3.18 6.54 -1.42
C LEU A 52 4.57 7.20 -1.43
N LYS A 53 5.47 6.80 -0.51
CA LYS A 53 6.87 7.23 -0.50
C LYS A 53 7.69 6.63 -1.64
N GLU A 54 7.24 5.54 -2.27
CA GLU A 54 7.89 5.03 -3.47
C GLU A 54 7.71 6.04 -4.62
N ARG A 55 8.85 6.52 -5.14
CA ARG A 55 8.98 7.65 -6.08
C ARG A 55 8.04 7.57 -7.29
N ASP A 56 7.79 6.36 -7.79
CA ASP A 56 6.98 6.13 -8.98
C ASP A 56 5.46 6.22 -8.71
N PHE A 57 5.03 6.07 -7.45
CA PHE A 57 3.64 6.15 -7.03
C PHE A 57 3.23 7.55 -6.56
N GLN A 58 4.15 8.32 -5.98
CA GLN A 58 3.87 9.70 -5.58
C GLN A 58 3.48 10.61 -6.77
N ILE A 59 3.96 10.28 -7.98
CA ILE A 59 3.68 11.03 -9.21
C ILE A 59 2.46 10.46 -9.97
N LYS A 60 2.20 9.15 -9.88
CA LYS A 60 1.15 8.47 -10.65
C LYS A 60 -0.16 8.23 -9.88
N VAL A 61 -0.13 8.22 -8.55
CA VAL A 61 -1.34 8.08 -7.71
C VAL A 61 -1.82 9.45 -7.31
N ASP A 62 -2.94 9.86 -7.88
CA ASP A 62 -3.64 11.08 -7.50
C ASP A 62 -4.29 10.98 -6.11
N ARG A 63 -4.84 12.10 -5.63
CA ARG A 63 -5.50 12.20 -4.32
C ARG A 63 -6.67 11.21 -4.18
N HIS A 64 -7.35 10.88 -5.30
CA HIS A 64 -8.46 9.91 -5.34
C HIS A 64 -7.97 8.47 -5.20
N GLY A 65 -6.84 8.12 -5.81
CA GLY A 65 -6.23 6.80 -5.68
C GLY A 65 -5.80 6.48 -4.24
N LYS A 66 -5.34 7.50 -3.49
CA LYS A 66 -5.04 7.35 -2.05
C LYS A 66 -6.28 6.99 -1.23
N GLU A 67 -7.40 7.67 -1.47
CA GLU A 67 -8.66 7.40 -0.74
C GLU A 67 -9.26 6.04 -1.11
N ASP A 68 -9.18 5.64 -2.38
CA ASP A 68 -9.62 4.31 -2.84
C ASP A 68 -8.81 3.20 -2.16
N LEU A 69 -7.49 3.35 -2.10
CA LEU A 69 -6.60 2.40 -1.44
C LEU A 69 -6.89 2.31 0.06
N LYS A 70 -7.11 3.46 0.71
CA LYS A 70 -7.50 3.53 2.12
C LYS A 70 -8.80 2.79 2.39
N LYS A 71 -9.84 3.02 1.58
CA LYS A 71 -11.14 2.34 1.70
C LYS A 71 -11.01 0.81 1.52
N LYS A 72 -10.14 0.35 0.63
CA LYS A 72 -9.89 -1.10 0.44
C LYS A 72 -9.18 -1.73 1.64
N LEU A 73 -8.26 -0.99 2.26
CA LEU A 73 -7.52 -1.43 3.44
C LEU A 73 -8.33 -1.38 4.73
N ASP A 74 -9.28 -0.45 4.85
CA ASP A 74 -10.17 -0.35 6.02
C ASP A 74 -11.38 -1.31 5.94
N ARG A 75 -11.69 -1.84 4.75
CA ARG A 75 -12.78 -2.81 4.53
C ARG A 75 -12.38 -4.28 4.76
N ASN A 76 -11.10 -4.59 4.92
CA ASN A 76 -10.55 -5.94 5.13
C ASN A 76 -9.91 -6.06 6.53
#